data_AF-A0A2P5DB10-F1
#
_entry.id   AF-A0A2P5DB10-F1
#
_cell.length_a   1.000
_cell.length_b   1.000
_cell.length_c   1.000
_cell.angle_alpha   90.00
_cell.angle_beta   90.00
_cell.angle_gamma   90.00
#
_symmetry.space_group_name_H-M   'P 1'
#
loop_
_entity.id
_entity.type
_entity.pdbx_description
1 polymer ?
#
loop_
_entity_poly.entity_id
_entity_poly.type
_entity_poly.pdbx_seq_one_letter_code
_entity_poly.pdbx_strand_id
1 'polypeptide(L)'
;MSSQNVVYFNNNIILGVDSEYDLAEVLIFYSLGSYVPKELFRDSILSGHEYVVEVLNGHRSRCFDSFRMEKNVFKALCSVPKEKFFLKDSKYILTEEQVAIFLYIISQNERHQMAVE
;
A
#
# COMPACT_ATOMS: atom_id res chain seq x y z
N MET A 1 -38.96 -0.19 -31.56
CA MET A 1 -37.66 0.48 -31.39
C MET A 1 -37.02 -0.14 -30.17
N SER A 2 -35.99 -0.97 -30.36
CA SER A 2 -35.35 -1.73 -29.29
C SER A 2 -34.51 -0.78 -28.44
N SER A 3 -34.77 -0.73 -27.14
CA SER A 3 -33.92 -0.04 -26.18
C SER A 3 -32.61 -0.80 -26.04
N GLN A 4 -31.52 -0.25 -26.59
CA GLN A 4 -30.17 -0.76 -26.31
C GLN A 4 -29.84 -0.52 -24.83
N ASN A 5 -29.56 -1.60 -24.09
CA ASN A 5 -29.07 -1.52 -22.71
C ASN A 5 -27.63 -0.99 -22.74
N VAL A 6 -27.47 0.32 -22.51
CA VAL A 6 -26.17 0.97 -22.41
C VAL A 6 -25.72 0.94 -20.95
N VAL A 7 -24.55 0.38 -20.68
CA VAL A 7 -23.90 0.42 -19.37
C VAL A 7 -22.68 1.32 -19.46
N TYR A 8 -22.58 2.26 -18.52
CA TYR A 8 -21.50 3.25 -18.46
C TYR A 8 -20.47 2.84 -17.41
N PHE A 9 -19.19 2.87 -17.77
CA PHE A 9 -18.08 2.82 -16.81
C PHE A 9 -17.10 3.97 -17.10
N ASN A 10 -16.84 4.80 -16.08
CA ASN A 10 -16.04 6.03 -16.15
C ASN A 10 -16.40 6.95 -17.33
N ASN A 11 -17.71 7.16 -17.55
CA ASN A 11 -18.27 8.01 -18.60
C ASN A 11 -17.96 7.61 -20.06
N ASN A 12 -17.39 6.43 -20.31
CA ASN A 12 -17.22 5.90 -21.66
C ASN A 12 -18.31 4.86 -21.97
N ILE A 13 -18.91 4.97 -23.17
CA ILE A 13 -19.95 4.06 -23.66
C ILE A 13 -19.29 2.73 -24.02
N ILE A 14 -19.66 1.65 -23.33
CA ILE A 14 -19.37 0.29 -23.79
C ILE A 14 -20.64 -0.19 -24.50
N LEU A 15 -20.54 -0.37 -25.83
CA LEU A 15 -21.69 -0.78 -26.64
C LEU A 15 -22.14 -2.18 -26.23
N GLY A 16 -23.47 -2.33 -26.18
CA GLY A 16 -24.18 -3.45 -25.56
C GLY A 16 -23.68 -4.83 -25.98
N VAL A 17 -23.60 -5.69 -24.98
CA VAL A 17 -23.05 -7.02 -25.04
C VAL A 17 -24.21 -8.02 -25.07
N ASP A 18 -24.50 -8.58 -26.24
CA ASP A 18 -25.44 -9.69 -26.43
C ASP A 18 -24.65 -11.01 -26.48
N SER A 19 -24.39 -11.64 -25.33
CA SER A 19 -24.20 -13.10 -25.14
C SER A 19 -23.41 -13.38 -23.86
N GLU A 20 -23.79 -14.47 -23.19
CA GLU A 20 -23.36 -14.96 -21.88
C GLU A 20 -21.83 -15.23 -21.75
N TYR A 21 -21.06 -15.06 -22.83
CA TYR A 21 -19.61 -15.28 -22.90
C TYR A 21 -18.75 -14.02 -22.73
N ASP A 22 -19.34 -12.83 -22.81
CA ASP A 22 -18.57 -11.58 -22.92
C ASP A 22 -18.33 -10.92 -21.53
N LEU A 23 -19.18 -11.21 -20.53
CA LEU A 23 -18.89 -10.88 -19.13
C LEU A 23 -17.67 -11.63 -18.58
N ALA A 24 -17.46 -12.87 -19.01
CA ALA A 24 -16.32 -13.67 -18.59
C ALA A 24 -15.02 -13.09 -19.17
N GLU A 25 -15.04 -12.63 -20.42
CA GLU A 25 -13.88 -12.02 -21.07
C GLU A 25 -13.53 -10.65 -20.46
N VAL A 26 -14.55 -9.83 -20.16
CA VAL A 26 -14.39 -8.59 -19.40
C VAL A 26 -13.85 -8.86 -17.99
N LEU A 27 -14.35 -9.89 -17.30
CA LEU A 27 -13.88 -10.27 -15.97
C LEU A 27 -12.44 -10.80 -16.00
N ILE A 28 -12.07 -11.56 -17.03
CA ILE A 28 -10.71 -12.05 -17.26
C ILE A 28 -9.76 -10.88 -17.56
N PHE A 29 -10.16 -9.94 -18.41
CA PHE A 29 -9.38 -8.74 -18.68
C PHE A 29 -9.20 -7.87 -17.42
N TYR A 30 -10.25 -7.71 -16.63
CA TYR A 30 -10.19 -7.02 -15.33
C TYR A 30 -9.27 -7.73 -14.32
N SER A 31 -9.27 -9.07 -14.31
CA SER A 31 -8.51 -9.87 -13.35
C SER A 31 -7.06 -10.15 -13.76
N LEU A 32 -6.74 -10.14 -15.06
CA LEU A 32 -5.40 -10.46 -15.59
C LEU A 32 -4.68 -9.27 -16.25
N GLY A 33 -5.40 -8.25 -16.74
CA GLY A 33 -4.85 -7.14 -17.52
C GLY A 33 -3.89 -6.21 -16.75
N SER A 34 -3.62 -6.50 -15.47
CA SER A 34 -2.68 -5.76 -14.64
C SER A 34 -1.87 -6.65 -13.69
N TYR A 35 -1.96 -7.98 -13.83
CA TYR A 35 -1.23 -8.87 -12.95
C TYR A 35 0.25 -8.95 -13.37
N VAL A 36 1.02 -7.97 -12.91
CA VAL A 36 2.47 -8.06 -12.83
C VAL A 36 2.76 -8.93 -11.60
N PRO A 37 3.35 -10.13 -11.74
CA PRO A 37 3.81 -10.89 -10.59
C PRO A 37 4.75 -9.99 -9.78
N LYS A 38 4.33 -9.63 -8.56
CA LYS A 38 5.20 -8.88 -7.66
C LYS A 38 6.32 -9.81 -7.23
N GLU A 39 7.47 -9.72 -7.90
CA GLU A 39 8.69 -10.28 -7.36
C GLU A 39 8.98 -9.61 -6.02
N LEU A 40 9.15 -10.42 -4.97
CA LEU A 40 9.55 -9.95 -3.67
C LEU A 40 11.02 -9.50 -3.77
N PHE A 41 11.23 -8.21 -4.06
CA PHE A 41 12.58 -7.64 -4.06
C PHE A 41 13.18 -7.54 -2.65
N ARG A 42 12.34 -7.64 -1.61
CA ARG A 42 12.77 -7.65 -0.21
C ARG A 42 12.61 -9.05 0.36
N ASP A 43 13.73 -9.72 0.52
CA ASP A 43 13.92 -11.07 1.07
C ASP A 43 14.32 -11.04 2.55
N SER A 44 14.01 -9.94 3.24
CA SER A 44 14.26 -9.79 4.68
C SER A 44 13.70 -11.00 5.44
N ILE A 45 14.55 -11.60 6.27
CA ILE A 45 14.16 -12.68 7.19
C ILE A 45 13.18 -12.22 8.27
N LEU A 46 13.12 -10.91 8.52
CA LEU A 46 12.24 -10.31 9.52
C LEU A 46 10.86 -10.06 8.94
N SER A 47 9.83 -10.40 9.71
CA SER A 47 8.48 -9.88 9.51
C SER A 47 8.43 -8.35 9.70
N GLY A 48 7.34 -7.72 9.26
CA GLY A 48 7.13 -6.28 9.47
C GLY A 48 7.19 -5.90 10.95
N HIS A 49 6.55 -6.69 11.81
CA HIS A 49 6.57 -6.50 13.26
C HIS A 49 7.99 -6.59 13.82
N GLU A 50 8.73 -7.66 13.49
CA GLU A 50 10.11 -7.84 13.94
C GLU A 50 11.03 -6.71 13.46
N TYR A 51 10.84 -6.24 12.22
CA TYR A 51 11.56 -5.08 11.70
C TYR A 51 11.27 -3.82 12.51
N VAL A 52 10.00 -3.53 12.80
CA VAL A 52 9.63 -2.36 13.61
C VAL A 52 10.25 -2.45 15.01
N VAL A 53 10.19 -3.63 15.64
CA VAL A 53 10.81 -3.88 16.95
C VAL A 53 12.32 -3.66 16.88
N GLU A 54 12.99 -4.17 15.84
CA GLU A 54 14.43 -4.00 15.64
C GLU A 54 14.82 -2.52 15.48
N VAL A 55 14.08 -1.77 14.66
CA VAL A 55 14.34 -0.34 14.44
C VAL A 55 14.17 0.45 15.74
N LEU A 56 13.13 0.13 16.53
CA LEU A 56 12.85 0.83 17.79
C LEU A 56 13.85 0.45 18.89
N ASN A 57 14.33 -0.79 18.94
CA ASN A 57 15.21 -1.26 20.01
C ASN A 57 16.71 -1.20 19.66
N GLY A 58 17.05 -0.95 18.40
CA GLY A 58 18.42 -0.77 17.96
C GLY A 58 19.02 0.59 18.32
N HIS A 59 20.08 0.96 17.60
CA HIS A 59 20.79 2.24 17.82
C HIS A 59 19.84 3.44 17.74
N ARG A 60 20.11 4.47 18.55
CA ARG A 60 19.23 5.66 18.69
C ARG A 60 18.90 6.36 17.36
N SER A 61 19.80 6.29 16.38
CA SER A 61 19.60 6.89 15.05
C SER A 61 18.73 6.05 14.13
N ARG A 62 18.57 4.74 14.36
CA ARG A 62 17.93 3.82 13.39
C ARG A 62 16.51 4.23 13.04
N CYS A 63 15.75 4.71 14.02
CA CYS A 63 14.40 5.22 13.79
C CYS A 63 14.43 6.47 12.89
N PHE A 64 15.39 7.38 13.11
CA PHE A 64 15.57 8.54 12.25
C PHE A 64 16.05 8.15 10.85
N ASP A 65 17.00 7.22 10.75
CA ASP A 65 17.54 6.74 9.48
C ASP A 65 16.44 6.05 8.65
N SER A 66 15.57 5.27 9.31
CA SER A 66 14.53 4.48 8.62
C SER A 66 13.24 5.27 8.37
N PHE A 67 12.83 6.14 9.31
CA PHE A 67 11.52 6.80 9.30
C PHE A 67 11.58 8.33 9.30
N ARG A 68 12.78 8.93 9.30
CA ARG A 68 13.03 10.40 9.43
C ARG A 68 12.41 11.02 10.68
N MET A 69 12.29 10.21 11.73
CA MET A 69 11.62 10.59 12.97
C MET A 69 12.33 9.98 14.16
N GLU A 70 12.43 10.74 15.26
CA GLU A 70 12.91 10.18 16.53
C GLU A 70 11.95 9.11 17.07
N LYS A 71 12.51 8.12 17.79
CA LYS A 71 11.76 6.97 18.34
C LYS A 71 10.53 7.38 19.16
N ASN A 72 10.70 8.37 20.04
CA ASN A 72 9.68 8.96 20.89
C ASN A 72 8.55 9.59 20.06
N VAL A 73 8.91 10.33 19.01
CA VAL A 73 7.93 10.96 18.11
C VAL A 73 7.20 9.91 17.28
N PHE A 74 7.89 8.86 16.81
CA PHE A 74 7.26 7.73 16.10
C PHE A 74 6.20 7.03 16.97
N LYS A 75 6.51 6.76 18.24
CA LYS A 75 5.57 6.15 19.19
C LYS A 75 4.35 7.04 19.44
N ALA A 76 4.56 8.34 19.64
CA ALA A 76 3.48 9.30 19.79
C ALA A 76 2.62 9.39 18.52
N LEU A 77 3.25 9.37 17.34
CA LEU A 77 2.52 9.32 16.09
C LEU A 77 1.69 8.04 15.98
N CYS A 78 2.18 6.87 16.42
CA CYS A 78 1.38 5.64 16.36
C CYS A 78 0.18 5.65 17.30
N SER A 79 0.20 6.40 18.40
CA SER A 79 -0.95 6.47 19.32
C SER A 79 -2.10 7.29 18.74
N VAL A 80 -1.82 8.36 17.99
CA VAL A 80 -2.85 9.25 17.43
C VAL A 80 -3.83 8.54 16.48
N PRO A 81 -3.40 7.75 15.47
CA PRO A 81 -4.29 6.99 14.60
C PRO A 81 -5.10 5.93 15.35
N LYS A 82 -4.53 5.32 16.40
CA LYS A 82 -5.24 4.36 17.25
C LYS A 82 -6.35 5.03 18.05
N GLU A 83 -6.04 6.16 18.68
CA GLU A 83 -6.99 6.94 19.49
C GLU A 83 -8.11 7.57 18.64
N LYS A 84 -7.79 7.99 17.41
CA LYS A 84 -8.72 8.67 16.51
C LYS A 84 -9.38 7.74 15.49
N PHE A 85 -9.18 6.42 15.60
CA PHE A 85 -9.69 5.39 14.69
C PHE A 85 -9.34 5.63 13.19
N PHE A 86 -8.28 6.37 12.90
CA PHE A 86 -7.82 6.58 11.52
C PHE A 86 -7.16 5.33 10.95
N LEU A 87 -6.47 4.57 11.81
CA LEU A 87 -5.88 3.29 11.47
C LEU A 87 -6.25 2.28 12.53
N LYS A 88 -6.43 1.04 12.09
CA LYS A 88 -6.69 -0.10 12.94
C LYS A 88 -5.84 -1.27 12.48
N ASP A 89 -5.52 -2.12 13.42
CA ASP A 89 -4.85 -3.37 13.11
C ASP A 89 -5.71 -4.17 12.12
N SER A 90 -5.04 -4.71 11.11
CA SER A 90 -5.64 -5.64 10.16
C SER A 90 -5.38 -7.07 10.63
N LYS A 91 -5.84 -8.06 9.85
CA LYS A 91 -5.59 -9.47 10.16
C LYS A 91 -4.09 -9.82 10.25
N TYR A 92 -3.23 -9.09 9.53
CA TYR A 92 -1.81 -9.45 9.37
C TYR A 92 -0.83 -8.30 9.59
N ILE A 93 -1.31 -7.07 9.76
CA ILE A 93 -0.47 -5.87 9.85
C ILE A 93 -1.02 -4.99 10.97
N LEU A 94 -0.18 -4.69 11.95
CA LEU A 94 -0.45 -3.77 13.05
C LEU A 94 -0.37 -2.32 12.59
N THR A 95 -1.02 -1.43 13.32
CA THR A 95 -1.02 0.01 13.05
C THR A 95 0.42 0.57 13.03
N GLU A 96 1.30 0.12 13.91
CA GLU A 96 2.71 0.49 13.92
C GLU A 96 3.42 0.10 12.63
N GLU A 97 3.13 -1.09 12.09
CA GLU A 97 3.69 -1.55 10.82
C GLU A 97 3.14 -0.72 9.65
N GLN A 98 1.85 -0.37 9.66
CA GLN A 98 1.24 0.49 8.64
C GLN A 98 1.92 1.88 8.62
N VAL A 99 2.09 2.50 9.79
CA VAL A 99 2.78 3.79 9.93
C VAL A 99 4.25 3.66 9.53
N ALA A 100 4.93 2.58 9.94
CA ALA A 100 6.32 2.32 9.57
C ALA A 100 6.50 2.16 8.06
N ILE A 101 5.62 1.41 7.38
CA ILE A 101 5.64 1.24 5.92
C ILE A 101 5.47 2.59 5.22
N PHE A 102 4.48 3.38 5.65
CA PHE A 102 4.24 4.70 5.09
C PHE A 102 5.47 5.61 5.23
N LEU A 103 6.01 5.74 6.45
CA LEU A 103 7.19 6.57 6.72
C LEU A 103 8.44 6.06 6.01
N TYR A 104 8.61 4.75 5.95
CA TYR A 104 9.71 4.13 5.21
C TYR A 104 9.66 4.55 3.74
N ILE A 105 8.50 4.44 3.08
CA ILE A 105 8.37 4.78 1.65
C ILE A 105 8.69 6.26 1.42
N ILE A 106 8.07 7.17 2.18
CA ILE A 106 8.29 8.62 1.97
C ILE A 106 9.73 9.03 2.30
N SER A 107 10.38 8.39 3.29
CA SER A 107 11.77 8.68 3.65
C SER A 107 12.78 8.30 2.57
N GLN A 108 12.45 7.30 1.75
CA GLN A 108 13.30 6.86 0.64
C GLN A 108 13.24 7.85 -0.54
N ASN A 109 12.10 8.51 -0.76
CA ASN A 109 11.96 9.50 -1.83
C ASN A 109 12.92 10.69 -1.66
N GLU A 110 13.19 11.09 -0.41
CA GLU A 110 14.18 12.15 -0.13
C GLU A 110 15.63 11.71 -0.42
N ARG A 111 15.96 10.42 -0.23
CA ARG A 111 17.30 9.89 -0.52
C ARG A 111 17.59 9.83 -2.01
N HIS A 112 16.59 9.54 -2.83
CA HIS A 112 16.77 9.44 -4.27
C HIS A 112 16.89 10.81 -4.96
N GLN A 113 16.39 11.89 -4.35
CA GLN A 113 16.53 13.25 -4.89
C GLN A 113 17.92 13.85 -4.67
N MET A 114 18.67 13.41 -3.64
CA MET A 114 20.04 13.90 -3.35
C MET A 114 21.14 13.18 -4.14
N ALA A 115 20.81 12.15 -4.93
CA ALA A 115 21.79 11.39 -5.72
C ALA A 115 21.90 11.89 -7.18
N VAL A 116 21.23 12.99 -7.52
CA VAL A 116 21.18 13.57 -8.88
C VAL A 116 21.92 14.93 -8.95
N GLU A 117 22.61 15.33 -7.87
CA GLU A 117 23.54 16.48 -7.86
C GLU A 117 25.00 16.00 -7.96
#